data_AF-A0A3B0M7H6-F1
#
_entry.id   AF-A0A3B0M7H6-F1
#
_cell.length_a   1.000
_cell.length_b   1.000
_cell.length_c   1.000
_cell.angle_alpha   90.00
_cell.angle_beta   90.00
_cell.angle_gamma   90.00
#
_symmetry.space_group_name_H-M   'P 1'
#
loop_
_entity.id
_entity.type
_entity.pdbx_description
1 polymer ?
#
loop_
_entity_poly.entity_id
_entity_poly.type
_entity_poly.pdbx_seq_one_letter_code
_entity_poly.pdbx_strand_id
1 'polypeptide(L)' 'MIKSDYTGQYPVDPVTIEKFAELIGKTDEAVRVMIKREKLPVVYFQDPNKPNSRVSETWIYLPEFNRIVR' A
#
# COMPACT_ATOMS: atom_id res chain seq x y z
N MET A 1 19.92 17.86 -1.25
CA MET A 1 18.48 17.61 -1.03
C MET A 1 18.18 16.26 -1.67
N ILE A 2 18.19 15.18 -0.89
CA ILE A 2 17.96 13.83 -1.42
C ILE A 2 16.46 13.77 -1.73
N LYS A 3 16.09 13.89 -3.00
CA LYS A 3 14.74 13.50 -3.44
C LYS A 3 14.67 12.00 -3.18
N SER A 4 13.93 11.62 -2.16
CA SER A 4 13.58 10.22 -1.90
C SER A 4 12.90 9.68 -3.16
N ASP A 5 13.58 8.81 -3.91
CA ASP A 5 13.07 8.14 -5.13
C ASP A 5 11.83 7.25 -4.86
N TYR A 6 11.29 7.30 -3.64
CA TYR A 6 10.17 6.47 -3.17
C TYR A 6 8.83 7.20 -3.17
N THR A 7 8.71 8.47 -3.56
CA THR A 7 7.40 9.14 -3.56
C THR A 7 6.56 8.76 -4.79
N GLY A 8 5.42 8.09 -4.58
CA GLY A 8 4.46 7.74 -5.64
C GLY A 8 3.35 8.78 -5.75
N GLN A 9 3.17 9.40 -6.92
CA GLN A 9 1.99 10.24 -7.22
C GLN A 9 0.99 9.41 -8.04
N TYR A 10 -0.29 9.40 -7.63
CA TYR A 10 -1.35 8.70 -8.34
C TYR A 10 -2.70 9.46 -8.19
N PRO A 11 -3.64 9.35 -9.16
CA PRO A 11 -4.90 10.11 -9.11
C PRO A 11 -5.85 9.73 -7.96
N VAL A 12 -5.63 8.58 -7.31
CA VAL A 12 -6.40 8.12 -6.16
C VAL A 12 -5.46 7.84 -4.99
N ASP A 13 -5.93 8.14 -3.78
CA ASP A 13 -5.11 8.06 -2.57
C ASP A 13 -4.77 6.61 -2.17
N PRO A 14 -5.73 5.68 -2.02
CA PRO A 14 -5.41 4.27 -1.84
C PRO A 14 -5.21 3.59 -3.20
N VAL A 15 -4.20 2.72 -3.29
CA VAL A 15 -3.91 1.91 -4.48
C VAL A 15 -3.78 0.43 -4.13
N THR A 16 -4.00 -0.45 -5.10
CA THR A 16 -3.80 -1.90 -4.90
C THR A 16 -2.33 -2.24 -4.65
N ILE A 17 -2.06 -3.43 -4.13
CA ILE A 17 -0.69 -3.90 -3.86
C ILE A 17 0.13 -3.97 -5.15
N GLU A 18 -0.49 -4.44 -6.23
CA GLU A 18 0.13 -4.57 -7.55
C GLU A 18 0.51 -3.20 -8.10
N LYS A 19 -0.39 -2.22 -7.98
CA LYS A 19 -0.10 -0.85 -8.45
C LYS A 19 0.96 -0.16 -7.60
N PHE A 20 0.92 -0.35 -6.28
CA PHE A 20 1.96 0.17 -5.39
C PHE A 20 3.33 -0.42 -5.74
N ALA A 21 3.40 -1.73 -5.97
CA ALA A 21 4.62 -2.44 -6.35
C ALA A 21 5.23 -1.87 -7.64
N GLU A 22 4.39 -1.61 -8.65
CA GLU A 22 4.76 -0.93 -9.91
C GLU A 22 5.37 0.46 -9.63
N LEU A 23 4.69 1.28 -8.81
CA LEU A 23 5.11 2.66 -8.51
C LEU A 23 6.49 2.73 -7.83
N ILE A 24 6.84 1.76 -6.99
CA ILE A 24 8.10 1.75 -6.24
C ILE A 24 9.17 0.81 -6.80
N GLY A 25 8.92 0.20 -7.96
CA GLY A 25 9.84 -0.74 -8.62
C GLY A 25 10.14 -2.00 -7.79
N LYS A 26 9.13 -2.56 -7.10
CA LYS A 26 9.23 -3.81 -6.34
C LYS A 26 8.29 -4.89 -6.89
N THR A 27 8.47 -6.13 -6.44
CA THR A 27 7.51 -7.21 -6.72
C THR A 27 6.33 -7.15 -5.75
N ASP A 28 5.16 -7.64 -6.18
CA ASP A 28 3.96 -7.77 -5.32
C ASP A 28 4.30 -8.52 -4.01
N GLU A 29 4.99 -9.66 -4.11
CA GLU A 29 5.37 -10.45 -2.92
C GLU A 29 6.23 -9.65 -1.93
N ALA A 30 7.16 -8.82 -2.42
CA ALA A 30 7.95 -7.96 -1.54
C ALA A 30 7.07 -6.94 -0.79
N VAL A 31 6.06 -6.38 -1.47
CA VAL A 31 5.09 -5.47 -0.83
C VAL A 31 4.22 -6.22 0.18
N ARG A 32 3.73 -7.42 -0.13
CA ARG A 32 2.99 -8.27 0.82
C ARG A 32 3.80 -8.59 2.07
N VAL A 33 5.10 -8.87 1.93
CA VAL A 33 6.02 -9.06 3.06
C VAL A 33 6.17 -7.76 3.87
N MET A 34 6.22 -6.60 3.22
CA MET A 34 6.25 -5.30 3.92
C MET A 34 4.96 -5.03 4.70
N ILE A 35 3.80 -5.37 4.15
CA ILE A 35 2.50 -5.29 4.84
C ILE A 35 2.49 -6.22 6.06
N LYS A 36 2.89 -7.49 5.90
CA LYS A 36 2.99 -8.46 7.01
C LYS A 36 3.94 -8.02 8.13
N ARG A 37 4.92 -7.17 7.80
CA ARG A 37 5.88 -6.58 8.75
C ARG A 37 5.45 -5.20 9.26
N GLU A 38 4.20 -4.80 9.01
CA GLU A 38 3.62 -3.53 9.45
C GLU A 38 4.41 -2.29 8.99
N LYS A 39 5.05 -2.37 7.81
CA LYS A 39 5.89 -1.29 7.28
C LYS A 39 5.18 -0.32 6.35
N LEU A 40 3.89 -0.57 6.05
CA LEU A 40 3.13 0.19 5.08
C LEU A 40 1.78 0.62 5.67
N PRO A 41 1.33 1.85 5.39
CA PRO A 41 -0.01 2.28 5.74
C PRO A 41 -1.02 1.60 4.81
N VAL A 42 -1.87 0.73 5.39
CA VAL A 42 -2.83 -0.06 4.63
C VAL A 42 -4.28 0.25 5.02
N VAL A 43 -5.17 0.11 4.05
CA VAL A 43 -6.62 0.16 4.22
C VAL A 43 -7.17 -1.21 3.90
N TYR A 44 -7.95 -1.77 4.83
CA TYR A 44 -8.61 -3.05 4.66
C TYR A 44 -10.05 -2.84 4.19
N PHE A 45 -10.38 -3.42 3.05
CA PHE A 45 -11.73 -3.48 2.53
C PHE A 45 -12.32 -4.84 2.92
N GLN A 46 -13.13 -4.82 3.97
CA GLN A 46 -13.80 -6.00 4.52
C GLN A 46 -15.31 -5.72 4.58
N ASP A 47 -16.11 -6.72 4.21
CA ASP A 47 -17.56 -6.65 4.42
C ASP A 47 -17.83 -6.61 5.93
N PRO A 48 -18.48 -5.55 6.45
CA PRO A 48 -18.75 -5.43 7.88
C PRO A 48 -19.64 -6.56 8.43
N ASN A 49 -20.42 -7.21 7.57
CA ASN A 49 -21.27 -8.35 7.96
C ASN A 49 -20.52 -9.69 7.88
N LYS A 50 -19.30 -9.71 7.32
CA LYS A 50 -18.45 -10.91 7.17
C LYS A 50 -17.00 -10.58 7.52
N PRO A 51 -16.69 -10.29 8.80
CA PRO A 51 -15.36 -9.85 9.24
C PRO A 51 -14.23 -10.85 8.98
N ASN A 52 -14.55 -12.12 8.73
CA ASN A 52 -13.58 -13.19 8.42
C ASN A 52 -13.66 -13.69 6.96
N SER A 53 -14.25 -12.89 6.05
CA SER A 53 -14.33 -13.26 4.64
C SER A 53 -12.93 -13.38 4.03
N ARG A 54 -12.68 -14.49 3.33
CA ARG A 54 -11.44 -14.71 2.57
C ARG A 54 -11.24 -13.72 1.41
N VAL A 55 -12.29 -12.97 1.05
CA VAL A 55 -12.30 -12.04 -0.09
C VAL A 55 -11.99 -10.59 0.35
N SER A 56 -11.32 -10.40 1.48
CA SER A 56 -10.90 -9.06 1.90
C SER A 56 -9.84 -8.50 0.95
N GLU A 57 -9.97 -7.24 0.55
CA GLU A 57 -8.94 -6.56 -0.21
C GLU A 57 -8.05 -5.69 0.71
N THR A 58 -6.77 -5.59 0.37
CA THR A 58 -5.80 -4.75 1.07
C THR A 58 -5.19 -3.76 0.10
N TRP A 59 -5.32 -2.47 0.41
CA TRP A 59 -4.81 -1.37 -0.42
C TRP A 59 -3.81 -0.55 0.40
N ILE A 60 -2.89 0.15 -0.26
CA ILE A 60 -1.86 0.99 0.37
C ILE A 60 -2.28 2.46 0.25
N TYR A 61 -2.25 3.21 1.35
CA TYR A 61 -2.60 4.62 1.37
C TYR A 61 -1.39 5.49 1.04
N LEU A 62 -1.31 6.00 -0.20
CA LEU A 62 -0.17 6.74 -0.71
C LEU A 62 0.16 8.03 0.05
N PRO A 63 -0.81 8.88 0.47
CA PRO A 63 -0.49 10.13 1.15
C PRO A 63 0.32 9.93 2.45
N GLU A 64 -0.07 8.96 3.27
CA GLU A 64 0.65 8.66 4.51
C GLU A 64 2.02 8.03 4.23
N PHE A 65 2.12 7.15 3.22
CA PHE A 65 3.40 6.61 2.80
C PHE A 65 4.36 7.71 2.36
N ASN A 66 3.91 8.61 1.49
CA ASN A 66 4.67 9.76 1.00
C ASN A 66 5.10 10.70 2.14
N ARG A 67 4.27 10.85 3.17
CA ARG A 67 4.62 11.62 4.37
C ARG A 67 5.72 10.95 5.20
N ILE A 68 5.69 9.63 5.37
CA ILE A 68 6.68 8.86 6.14
C ILE A 68 8.05 8.87 5.47
N VAL A 69 8.10 8.79 4.13
CA VAL A 69 9.36 8.70 3.36
C VAL A 69 9.97 10.05 2.97
N ARG A 70 9.30 11.16 3.30
CA ARG A 70 9.76 12.53 3.01
C ARG A 70 10.76 13.02 4.05
#